data_AF-A0A4W5Q2C7-F1
#
_entry.id   AF-A0A4W5Q2C7-F1
#
_cell.length_a   1.000
_cell.length_b   1.000
_cell.length_c   1.000
_cell.angle_alpha   90.00
_cell.angle_beta   90.00
_cell.angle_gamma   90.00
#
_symmetry.space_group_name_H-M   'P 1'
#
loop_
_entity.id
_entity.type
_entity.pdbx_description
1 polymer ?
#
loop_
_entity_poly.entity_id
_entity_poly.type
_entity_poly.pdbx_seq_one_letter_code
_entity_poly.pdbx_strand_id
1 'polypeptide(L)'
;MKPRAAKGEEGSSSVYSLGSRSGEEECGPDELLVLLVYLYSLVGEAQTADDEEEEEKVERELIGALTLVITRETELSPLLQKLTGCGSIEELTMERAHTAVEGVFDTLRELSHARDHLKQLKSVYTASDGVHQAMYRPFLRQVLEEIFHPDRPESPDIEHMSGSLTDMLKTGFSMFMKVSRPHPSDHALLFLFLVGGVTPSELRLIREVVSAHKPGTQVLVLSTRLLRPTDVPELLFTTQRLVPDIGV
;
A
#
# COMPACT_ATOMS: atom_id res chain seq x y z
N MET A 1 -66.60 -32.87 -4.08
CA MET A 1 -66.28 -32.93 -5.52
C MET A 1 -66.42 -31.54 -6.12
N LYS A 2 -65.29 -30.99 -6.61
CA LYS A 2 -65.11 -29.92 -7.63
C LYS A 2 -65.66 -28.49 -7.36
N PRO A 3 -65.06 -27.44 -7.98
CA PRO A 3 -64.04 -26.61 -7.33
C PRO A 3 -64.36 -25.10 -7.34
N ARG A 4 -63.56 -24.28 -6.64
CA ARG A 4 -63.66 -22.81 -6.64
C ARG A 4 -62.34 -22.16 -7.06
N ALA A 5 -62.46 -21.04 -7.76
CA ALA A 5 -61.48 -20.41 -8.64
C ALA A 5 -60.34 -19.64 -7.94
N ALA A 6 -59.35 -19.32 -8.79
CA ALA A 6 -58.06 -18.66 -8.60
C ALA A 6 -57.99 -17.45 -7.66
N LYS A 7 -56.85 -17.32 -6.99
CA LYS A 7 -56.32 -16.09 -6.40
C LYS A 7 -54.85 -15.95 -6.81
N GLY A 8 -54.51 -14.80 -7.38
CA GLY A 8 -53.17 -14.46 -7.83
C GLY A 8 -52.20 -14.19 -6.68
N GLU A 9 -50.92 -14.44 -6.97
CA GLU A 9 -49.77 -14.17 -6.12
C GLU A 9 -49.27 -12.74 -6.39
N GLU A 10 -49.17 -11.92 -5.35
CA GLU A 10 -48.24 -10.79 -5.31
C GLU A 10 -47.42 -10.92 -4.02
N GLY A 11 -46.14 -11.25 -4.19
CA GLY A 11 -45.15 -11.30 -3.13
C GLY A 11 -44.78 -9.89 -2.68
N SER A 12 -45.08 -9.59 -1.42
CA SER A 12 -44.59 -8.39 -0.74
C SER A 12 -43.14 -8.65 -0.31
N SER A 13 -42.18 -8.04 -1.00
CA SER A 13 -40.79 -7.98 -0.53
C SER A 13 -40.70 -7.01 0.65
N SER A 14 -40.29 -7.53 1.80
CA SER A 14 -39.94 -6.75 2.97
C SER A 14 -38.80 -5.78 2.66
N VAL A 15 -39.13 -4.48 2.63
CA VAL A 15 -38.18 -3.38 2.61
C VAL A 15 -37.35 -3.44 3.89
N TYR A 16 -36.06 -3.72 3.76
CA TYR A 16 -35.09 -3.49 4.81
C TYR A 16 -35.05 -1.98 5.07
N SER A 17 -35.53 -1.60 6.25
CA SER A 17 -35.43 -0.23 6.74
C SER A 17 -33.95 0.10 6.93
N LEU A 18 -33.36 0.82 5.97
CA LEU A 18 -32.13 1.56 6.16
C LEU A 18 -32.39 2.59 7.25
N GLY A 19 -31.93 2.28 8.45
CA GLY A 19 -31.85 3.25 9.53
C GLY A 19 -31.01 4.43 9.06
N SER A 20 -31.65 5.58 8.97
CA SER A 20 -31.04 6.89 8.76
C SER A 20 -30.10 7.18 9.93
N ARG A 21 -28.82 6.83 9.76
CA ARG A 21 -27.72 7.44 10.52
C ARG A 21 -27.35 8.75 9.83
N SER A 22 -28.11 9.80 10.12
CA SER A 22 -27.70 11.18 9.85
C SER A 22 -26.66 11.57 10.90
N GLY A 23 -25.41 11.25 10.61
CA GLY A 23 -24.23 11.94 11.10
C GLY A 23 -23.31 11.91 9.90
N GLU A 24 -23.14 13.04 9.23
CA GLU A 24 -22.10 13.18 8.22
C GLU A 24 -20.78 12.95 8.95
N GLU A 25 -20.23 11.73 8.87
CA GLU A 25 -18.83 11.48 9.23
C GLU A 25 -18.01 12.20 8.16
N GLU A 26 -17.81 13.50 8.34
CA GLU A 26 -16.93 14.30 7.49
C GLU A 26 -15.53 13.68 7.55
N CYS A 27 -14.98 13.36 6.38
CA CYS A 27 -13.63 12.82 6.25
C CYS A 27 -12.64 13.93 6.63
N GLY A 28 -11.93 13.74 7.75
CA GLY A 28 -10.93 14.69 8.22
C GLY A 28 -9.71 14.77 7.29
N PRO A 29 -8.87 15.80 7.44
CA PRO A 29 -7.66 15.97 6.63
C PRO A 29 -6.70 14.80 6.78
N ASP A 30 -6.59 14.20 7.95
CA ASP A 30 -5.76 13.02 8.19
C ASP A 30 -6.25 11.81 7.38
N GLU A 31 -7.56 11.55 7.36
CA GLU A 31 -8.18 10.48 6.57
C GLU A 31 -8.02 10.73 5.06
N LEU A 32 -8.16 11.98 4.62
CA LEU A 32 -7.90 12.35 3.22
C LEU A 32 -6.46 12.08 2.83
N LEU A 33 -5.49 12.38 3.70
CA LEU A 33 -4.07 12.05 3.47
C LEU A 33 -3.84 10.54 3.35
N VAL A 34 -4.49 9.72 4.18
CA VAL A 34 -4.43 8.25 4.06
C VAL A 34 -4.97 7.79 2.70
N LEU A 35 -6.10 8.36 2.26
CA LEU A 35 -6.71 8.03 0.97
C LEU A 35 -5.81 8.44 -0.20
N LEU A 36 -5.19 9.62 -0.14
CA LEU A 36 -4.25 10.08 -1.17
C LEU A 36 -3.03 9.16 -1.25
N VAL A 37 -2.47 8.74 -0.11
CA VAL A 37 -1.39 7.75 -0.07
C VAL A 37 -1.83 6.45 -0.75
N TYR A 38 -3.03 5.96 -0.44
CA TYR A 38 -3.56 4.75 -1.08
C TYR A 38 -3.70 4.94 -2.59
N LEU A 39 -4.32 6.03 -3.05
CA LEU A 39 -4.52 6.30 -4.47
C LEU A 39 -3.21 6.41 -5.23
N TYR A 40 -2.27 7.25 -4.79
CA TYR A 40 -0.97 7.41 -5.45
C TYR A 40 -0.14 6.12 -5.39
N SER A 41 -0.35 5.25 -4.41
CA SER A 41 0.24 3.90 -4.44
C SER A 41 -0.24 3.03 -5.60
N LEU A 42 -1.35 3.37 -6.27
CA LEU A 42 -1.93 2.68 -7.42
C LEU A 42 -1.74 3.42 -8.77
N VAL A 43 -1.52 4.74 -8.74
CA VAL A 43 -1.68 5.66 -9.89
C VAL A 43 -0.77 5.33 -11.09
N GLY A 44 0.49 4.91 -10.85
CA GLY A 44 1.44 4.60 -11.93
C GLY A 44 1.04 3.43 -12.86
N GLU A 45 -0.12 2.82 -12.64
CA GLU A 45 -0.56 1.57 -13.27
C GLU A 45 -1.83 1.72 -14.13
N ALA A 46 -2.44 2.92 -14.16
CA ALA A 46 -3.69 3.20 -14.87
C ALA A 46 -3.58 4.26 -15.99
N GLN A 47 -2.44 4.93 -16.12
CA GLN A 47 -2.30 6.09 -17.02
C GLN A 47 -2.11 5.73 -18.49
N THR A 48 -2.70 6.53 -19.37
CA THR A 48 -2.31 6.64 -20.78
C THR A 48 -1.59 7.98 -21.00
N ALA A 49 -0.71 8.06 -22.00
CA ALA A 49 0.13 9.25 -22.24
C ALA A 49 -0.65 10.54 -22.57
N ASP A 50 -1.95 10.44 -22.85
CA ASP A 50 -2.83 11.59 -23.14
C ASP A 50 -3.41 12.26 -21.87
N ASP A 51 -3.18 11.69 -20.67
CA ASP A 51 -3.86 12.12 -19.43
C ASP A 51 -3.00 13.05 -18.53
N GLU A 52 -1.74 13.33 -18.89
CA GLU A 52 -0.78 14.04 -18.01
C GLU A 52 -1.21 15.48 -17.67
N GLU A 53 -1.73 16.24 -18.63
CA GLU A 53 -2.12 17.65 -18.41
C GLU A 53 -3.38 17.76 -17.52
N GLU A 54 -4.33 16.85 -17.69
CA GLU A 54 -5.53 16.79 -16.85
C GLU A 54 -5.17 16.31 -15.43
N GLU A 55 -4.23 15.38 -15.27
CA GLU A 55 -3.73 14.96 -13.97
C GLU A 55 -3.07 16.11 -13.21
N GLU A 56 -2.16 16.86 -13.85
CA GLU A 56 -1.50 18.01 -13.21
C GLU A 56 -2.52 19.07 -12.79
N LYS A 57 -3.57 19.27 -13.58
CA LYS A 57 -4.65 20.19 -13.25
C LYS A 57 -5.47 19.71 -12.04
N VAL A 58 -5.86 18.43 -12.01
CA VAL A 58 -6.58 17.84 -10.87
C VAL A 58 -5.73 17.91 -9.61
N GLU A 59 -4.44 17.64 -9.72
CA GLU A 59 -3.49 17.75 -8.62
C GLU A 59 -3.44 19.18 -8.05
N ARG A 60 -3.32 20.21 -8.91
CA ARG A 60 -3.36 21.61 -8.48
C ARG A 60 -4.67 21.97 -7.78
N GLU A 61 -5.81 21.45 -8.26
CA GLU A 61 -7.11 21.65 -7.61
C GLU A 61 -7.17 20.96 -6.23
N LEU A 62 -6.64 19.74 -6.12
CA LEU A 62 -6.56 19.01 -4.85
C LEU A 62 -5.65 19.69 -3.83
N ILE A 63 -4.50 20.23 -4.25
CA ILE A 63 -3.60 21.02 -3.40
C ILE A 63 -4.37 22.21 -2.80
N GLY A 64 -5.07 22.97 -3.64
CA GLY A 64 -5.87 24.12 -3.19
C GLY A 64 -7.01 23.72 -2.25
N ALA A 65 -7.72 22.64 -2.56
CA ALA A 65 -8.82 22.13 -1.74
C ALA A 65 -8.33 21.64 -0.37
N LEU A 66 -7.26 20.84 -0.33
CA LEU A 66 -6.70 20.32 0.93
C LEU A 66 -6.10 21.42 1.78
N THR A 67 -5.44 22.41 1.17
CA THR A 67 -4.98 23.63 1.87
C THR A 67 -6.14 24.34 2.57
N LEU A 68 -7.29 24.46 1.88
CA LEU A 68 -8.48 25.10 2.44
C LEU A 68 -9.09 24.28 3.58
N VAL A 69 -9.12 22.96 3.48
CA VAL A 69 -9.59 22.07 4.55
C VAL A 69 -8.71 22.23 5.78
N ILE A 70 -7.39 22.11 5.64
CA ILE A 70 -6.43 22.22 6.75
C ILE A 70 -6.52 23.58 7.45
N THR A 71 -6.66 24.67 6.68
CA THR A 71 -6.76 26.03 7.25
C THR A 71 -8.08 26.34 7.95
N ARG A 72 -9.10 25.51 7.76
CA ARG A 72 -10.41 25.63 8.41
C ARG A 72 -10.54 24.77 9.65
N GLU A 73 -9.56 23.92 9.93
CA GLU A 73 -9.56 23.08 11.12
C GLU A 73 -9.62 23.93 12.40
N THR A 74 -10.35 23.41 13.39
CA THR A 74 -10.49 24.05 14.70
C THR A 74 -9.45 23.56 15.71
N GLU A 75 -8.83 22.41 15.45
CA GLU A 75 -7.65 21.91 16.15
C GLU A 75 -6.71 21.21 15.14
N LEU A 76 -5.39 21.37 15.30
CA LEU A 76 -4.42 20.65 14.47
C LEU A 76 -4.14 19.26 15.04
N SER A 77 -4.33 18.23 14.22
CA SER A 77 -3.89 16.87 14.54
C SER A 77 -2.36 16.80 14.70
N PRO A 78 -1.81 15.82 15.43
CA PRO A 78 -0.36 15.63 15.54
C PRO A 78 0.33 15.48 14.17
N LEU A 79 -0.35 14.89 13.19
CA LEU A 79 0.14 14.75 11.83
C LEU A 79 0.24 16.13 11.16
N LEU A 80 -0.83 16.93 11.21
CA LEU A 80 -0.83 18.27 10.62
C LEU A 80 0.16 19.21 11.29
N GLN A 81 0.35 19.11 12.60
CA GLN A 81 1.38 19.88 13.32
C GLN A 81 2.78 19.56 12.78
N LYS A 82 3.10 18.28 12.57
CA LYS A 82 4.40 17.85 12.02
C LYS A 82 4.57 18.25 10.55
N LEU A 83 3.52 18.11 9.74
CA LEU A 83 3.51 18.48 8.33
C LEU A 83 3.72 19.98 8.12
N THR A 84 2.99 20.80 8.86
CA THR A 84 2.99 22.26 8.71
C THR A 84 4.08 22.94 9.54
N GLY A 85 4.69 22.23 10.50
CA GLY A 85 5.62 22.77 11.47
C GLY A 85 4.98 23.77 12.45
N CYS A 86 3.65 23.79 12.55
CA CYS A 86 2.89 24.70 13.41
C CYS A 86 2.44 23.99 14.68
N GLY A 87 2.67 24.59 15.84
CA GLY A 87 2.25 24.04 17.13
C GLY A 87 0.77 24.28 17.46
N SER A 88 0.15 25.26 16.79
CA SER A 88 -1.26 25.61 16.96
C SER A 88 -1.82 26.28 15.70
N ILE A 89 -3.13 26.52 15.66
CA ILE A 89 -3.82 27.12 14.51
C ILE A 89 -3.46 28.59 14.34
N GLU A 90 -3.15 29.30 15.42
CA GLU A 90 -2.77 30.70 15.35
C GLU A 90 -1.47 30.91 14.57
N GLU A 91 -0.60 29.89 14.52
CA GLU A 91 0.65 29.89 13.73
C GLU A 91 0.44 29.44 12.28
N LEU A 92 -0.70 28.82 11.98
CA LEU A 92 -1.01 28.26 10.67
C LEU A 92 -1.49 29.36 9.73
N THR A 93 -0.65 29.69 8.74
CA THR A 93 -1.04 30.59 7.65
C THR A 93 -1.43 29.79 6.41
N MET A 94 -2.21 30.41 5.52
CA MET A 94 -2.58 29.79 4.24
C MET A 94 -1.36 29.43 3.40
N GLU A 95 -0.32 30.27 3.42
CA GLU A 95 0.95 30.01 2.74
C GLU A 95 1.66 28.78 3.31
N ARG A 96 1.76 28.66 4.64
CA ARG A 96 2.38 27.49 5.29
C ARG A 96 1.63 26.20 5.00
N ALA A 97 0.30 26.24 5.09
CA ALA A 97 -0.53 25.10 4.76
C ALA A 97 -0.35 24.68 3.30
N HIS A 98 -0.34 25.65 2.37
CA HIS A 98 -0.13 25.39 0.95
C HIS A 98 1.23 24.74 0.68
N THR A 99 2.32 25.31 1.21
CA THR A 99 3.66 24.74 1.05
C THR A 99 3.79 23.34 1.66
N ALA A 100 3.14 23.07 2.79
CA ALA A 100 3.13 21.73 3.37
C ALA A 100 2.39 20.72 2.47
N VAL A 101 1.26 21.12 1.88
CA VAL A 101 0.49 20.28 0.95
C VAL A 101 1.25 20.06 -0.36
N GLU A 102 1.94 21.06 -0.90
CA GLU A 102 2.83 20.87 -2.06
C GLU A 102 3.89 19.80 -1.78
N GLY A 103 4.55 19.86 -0.61
CA GLY A 103 5.52 18.84 -0.21
C GLY A 103 4.93 17.44 -0.03
N VAL A 104 3.66 17.34 0.39
CA VAL A 104 2.90 16.09 0.42
C VAL A 104 2.76 15.53 -1.01
N PHE A 105 2.33 16.34 -1.97
CA PHE A 105 2.15 15.91 -3.35
C PHE A 105 3.46 15.55 -4.05
N ASP A 106 4.57 16.24 -3.75
CA ASP A 106 5.90 15.82 -4.22
C ASP A 106 6.26 14.41 -3.72
N THR A 107 6.00 14.12 -2.45
CA THR A 107 6.19 12.76 -1.90
C THR A 107 5.25 11.74 -2.53
N LEU A 108 3.98 12.10 -2.76
CA LEU A 108 3.00 11.21 -3.40
C LEU A 108 3.41 10.86 -4.83
N ARG A 109 3.97 11.82 -5.58
CA ARG A 109 4.52 11.57 -6.92
C ARG A 109 5.69 10.60 -6.87
N GLU A 110 6.63 10.78 -5.93
CA GLU A 110 7.71 9.80 -5.70
C GLU A 110 7.16 8.41 -5.37
N LEU A 111 6.08 8.33 -4.56
CA LEU A 111 5.43 7.07 -4.19
C LEU A 111 4.85 6.34 -5.42
N SER A 112 4.25 7.06 -6.38
CA SER A 112 3.73 6.48 -7.63
C SER A 112 4.82 5.77 -8.44
N HIS A 113 6.06 6.28 -8.40
CA HIS A 113 7.21 5.75 -9.13
C HIS A 113 8.09 4.79 -8.31
N ALA A 114 7.74 4.56 -7.04
CA ALA A 114 8.59 3.81 -6.11
C ALA A 114 8.91 2.38 -6.60
N ARG A 115 8.09 1.81 -7.49
CA ARG A 115 8.24 0.46 -8.03
C ARG A 115 8.78 0.38 -9.45
N ASP A 116 9.12 1.50 -10.09
CA ASP A 116 9.55 1.53 -11.50
C ASP A 116 10.86 0.77 -11.77
N HIS A 117 11.68 0.60 -10.73
CA HIS A 117 12.93 -0.15 -10.79
C HIS A 117 12.73 -1.68 -10.74
N LEU A 118 11.54 -2.15 -10.38
CA LEU A 118 11.19 -3.58 -10.33
C LEU A 118 10.71 -4.05 -11.71
N LYS A 119 11.02 -5.29 -12.06
CA LYS A 119 10.72 -5.84 -13.40
C LYS A 119 9.36 -6.54 -13.44
N GLN A 120 9.11 -7.43 -12.48
CA GLN A 120 7.90 -8.24 -12.38
C GLN A 120 6.95 -7.72 -11.31
N LEU A 121 7.48 -7.25 -10.17
CA LEU A 121 6.71 -6.83 -9.01
C LEU A 121 6.37 -5.33 -9.02
N LYS A 122 6.29 -4.73 -10.20
CA LYS A 122 6.07 -3.29 -10.38
C LYS A 122 4.66 -2.82 -10.05
N SER A 123 3.68 -3.72 -10.15
CA SER A 123 2.26 -3.37 -10.15
C SER A 123 1.51 -4.04 -9.00
N VAL A 124 0.74 -3.28 -8.22
CA VAL A 124 -0.14 -3.75 -7.13
C VAL A 124 -1.62 -3.59 -7.45
N TYR A 125 -1.95 -3.11 -8.64
CA TYR A 125 -3.29 -2.92 -9.16
C TYR A 125 -3.49 -3.73 -10.43
N THR A 126 -4.59 -4.47 -10.51
CA THR A 126 -5.02 -5.14 -11.73
C THR A 126 -6.27 -4.45 -12.23
N ALA A 127 -6.18 -3.84 -13.42
CA ALA A 127 -7.29 -3.16 -14.06
C ALA A 127 -8.44 -4.14 -14.39
N SER A 128 -9.66 -3.60 -14.44
CA SER A 128 -10.84 -4.36 -14.87
C SER A 128 -10.74 -4.70 -16.36
N ASP A 129 -10.98 -5.95 -16.71
CA ASP A 129 -11.00 -6.45 -18.10
C ASP A 129 -12.43 -6.55 -18.68
N GLY A 130 -13.42 -5.98 -17.99
CA GLY A 130 -14.84 -6.02 -18.35
C GLY A 130 -15.58 -7.28 -17.87
N VAL A 131 -14.84 -8.28 -17.39
CA VAL A 131 -15.39 -9.51 -16.77
C VAL A 131 -15.07 -9.55 -15.29
N HIS A 132 -13.87 -9.10 -14.91
CA HIS A 132 -13.38 -9.04 -13.55
C HIS A 132 -13.29 -7.58 -13.09
N GLN A 133 -13.71 -7.33 -11.86
CA GLN A 133 -13.54 -6.02 -11.24
C GLN A 133 -12.06 -5.74 -11.00
N ALA A 134 -11.71 -4.45 -10.99
CA ALA A 134 -10.38 -4.03 -10.63
C ALA A 134 -10.00 -4.55 -9.23
N MET A 135 -8.77 -5.05 -9.09
CA MET A 135 -8.34 -5.75 -7.89
C MET A 135 -7.03 -5.17 -7.37
N TYR A 136 -6.99 -4.93 -6.06
CA TYR A 136 -5.74 -4.65 -5.36
C TYR A 136 -5.01 -5.97 -5.06
N ARG A 137 -3.78 -6.09 -5.53
CA ARG A 137 -2.88 -7.21 -5.30
C ARG A 137 -1.67 -6.74 -4.47
N PRO A 138 -1.70 -6.90 -3.14
CA PRO A 138 -0.65 -6.38 -2.26
C PRO A 138 0.74 -6.85 -2.66
N PHE A 139 1.74 -5.97 -2.62
CA PHE A 139 3.13 -6.30 -2.97
C PHE A 139 3.66 -7.53 -2.21
N LEU A 140 3.40 -7.58 -0.90
CA LEU A 140 3.82 -8.68 -0.04
C LEU A 140 3.24 -10.04 -0.45
N ARG A 141 2.00 -10.05 -0.96
CA ARG A 141 1.39 -11.27 -1.52
C ARG A 141 2.20 -11.76 -2.71
N GLN A 142 2.55 -10.87 -3.62
CA GLN A 142 3.29 -11.20 -4.85
C GLN A 142 4.66 -11.79 -4.53
N VAL A 143 5.40 -11.17 -3.60
CA VAL A 143 6.70 -11.68 -3.14
C VAL A 143 6.58 -13.09 -2.55
N LEU A 144 5.57 -13.34 -1.71
CA LEU A 144 5.37 -14.66 -1.11
C LEU A 144 4.95 -15.71 -2.15
N GLU A 145 4.10 -15.33 -3.10
CA GLU A 145 3.69 -16.22 -4.20
C GLU A 145 4.88 -16.59 -5.09
N GLU A 146 5.80 -15.65 -5.33
CA GLU A 146 7.06 -15.92 -6.04
C GLU A 146 7.97 -16.88 -5.25
N ILE A 147 8.16 -16.63 -3.95
CA ILE A 147 8.96 -17.49 -3.05
C ILE A 147 8.40 -18.91 -2.95
N PHE A 148 7.08 -19.06 -2.98
CA PHE A 148 6.43 -20.37 -2.85
C PHE A 148 5.94 -20.95 -4.18
N HIS A 149 6.34 -20.36 -5.31
CA HIS A 149 5.95 -20.85 -6.63
C HIS A 149 6.46 -22.29 -6.85
N PRO A 150 5.60 -23.24 -7.28
CA PRO A 150 6.00 -24.64 -7.43
C PRO A 150 7.12 -24.85 -8.44
N ASP A 151 7.09 -24.08 -9.54
CA ASP A 151 8.07 -24.16 -10.63
C ASP A 151 9.40 -23.44 -10.33
N ARG A 152 9.47 -22.69 -9.21
CA ARG A 152 10.67 -21.96 -8.76
C ARG A 152 11.35 -21.14 -9.87
N PRO A 153 10.61 -20.25 -10.55
CA PRO A 153 11.21 -19.37 -11.54
C PRO A 153 12.32 -18.52 -10.90
N GLU A 154 13.37 -18.21 -11.66
CA GLU A 154 14.33 -17.19 -11.22
C GLU A 154 13.63 -15.82 -11.28
N SER A 155 13.40 -15.23 -10.11
CA SER A 155 12.85 -13.88 -10.02
C SER A 155 13.97 -12.84 -10.19
N PRO A 156 13.87 -11.91 -11.16
CA PRO A 156 14.85 -10.84 -11.32
C PRO A 156 14.74 -9.75 -10.25
N ASP A 157 13.66 -9.74 -9.47
CA ASP A 157 13.41 -8.75 -8.41
C ASP A 157 13.81 -9.26 -7.02
N ILE A 158 14.07 -10.58 -6.88
CA ILE A 158 14.52 -11.19 -5.63
C ILE A 158 16.00 -11.58 -5.79
N GLU A 159 16.88 -10.80 -5.18
CA GLU A 159 18.31 -11.04 -5.22
C GLU A 159 18.78 -11.92 -4.04
N HIS A 160 19.62 -12.91 -4.35
CA HIS A 160 20.33 -13.68 -3.34
C HIS A 160 21.66 -13.00 -3.01
N MET A 161 21.75 -12.38 -1.83
CA MET A 161 22.98 -11.79 -1.31
C MET A 161 23.79 -12.84 -0.53
N SER A 162 24.93 -13.27 -1.09
CA SER A 162 25.87 -14.11 -0.37
C SER A 162 26.84 -13.22 0.42
N GLY A 163 26.80 -13.30 1.75
CA GLY A 163 27.54 -12.38 2.63
C GLY A 163 29.05 -12.63 2.73
N SER A 164 29.76 -12.96 1.65
CA SER A 164 31.17 -13.36 1.75
C SER A 164 32.10 -12.74 0.71
N LEU A 165 33.24 -12.24 1.21
CA LEU A 165 34.46 -11.95 0.46
C LEU A 165 34.92 -13.11 -0.45
N THR A 166 34.38 -14.33 -0.26
CA THR A 166 34.63 -15.49 -1.13
C THR A 166 33.88 -15.47 -2.45
N ASP A 167 32.85 -14.64 -2.65
CA ASP A 167 32.13 -14.60 -3.93
C ASP A 167 32.99 -13.98 -5.05
N MET A 168 33.86 -13.02 -4.71
CA MET A 168 34.86 -12.44 -5.63
C MET A 168 35.99 -13.41 -6.02
N LEU A 169 36.23 -14.47 -5.24
CA LEU A 169 37.16 -15.54 -5.61
C LEU A 169 36.44 -16.69 -6.32
N LYS A 170 35.15 -16.88 -6.06
CA LYS A 170 34.31 -17.84 -6.78
C LYS A 170 34.02 -17.38 -8.20
N THR A 171 33.89 -16.10 -8.50
CA THR A 171 33.72 -15.62 -9.89
C THR A 171 34.87 -16.02 -10.82
N GLY A 172 36.11 -16.17 -10.31
CA GLY A 172 37.27 -16.62 -11.09
C GLY A 172 37.36 -18.13 -11.34
N PHE A 173 36.74 -18.96 -10.50
CA PHE A 173 36.76 -20.43 -10.61
C PHE A 173 35.39 -21.05 -10.93
N SER A 174 34.30 -20.28 -10.86
CA SER A 174 32.90 -20.72 -11.00
C SER A 174 32.31 -20.42 -12.38
N MET A 175 33.12 -20.47 -13.43
CA MET A 175 32.61 -20.42 -14.81
C MET A 175 32.17 -21.82 -15.32
N PHE A 176 32.27 -22.87 -14.50
CA PHE A 176 32.11 -24.27 -14.96
C PHE A 176 31.16 -25.15 -14.14
N MET A 177 30.46 -24.63 -13.13
CA MET A 177 29.40 -25.39 -12.46
C MET A 177 28.17 -24.51 -12.27
N LYS A 178 27.04 -24.90 -12.88
CA LYS A 178 25.72 -24.32 -12.61
C LYS A 178 25.29 -24.79 -11.22
N VAL A 179 25.87 -24.19 -10.17
CA VAL A 179 25.45 -24.43 -8.79
C VAL A 179 24.15 -23.66 -8.60
N SER A 180 23.03 -24.37 -8.41
CA SER A 180 21.73 -23.74 -8.17
C SER A 180 21.82 -22.87 -6.92
N ARG A 181 21.40 -21.60 -7.03
CA ARG A 181 21.33 -20.69 -5.88
C ARG A 181 20.32 -21.27 -4.88
N PRO A 182 20.63 -21.25 -3.57
CA PRO A 182 19.69 -21.75 -2.57
C PRO A 182 18.42 -20.90 -2.63
N HIS A 183 17.27 -21.57 -2.67
CA HIS A 183 15.98 -20.91 -2.73
C HIS A 183 15.37 -20.82 -1.33
N PRO A 184 14.65 -19.75 -0.95
CA PRO A 184 14.05 -19.66 0.37
C PRO A 184 13.10 -20.84 0.68
N SER A 185 12.46 -21.41 -0.35
CA SER A 185 11.61 -22.59 -0.22
C SER A 185 12.36 -23.92 -0.06
N ASP A 186 13.70 -23.95 -0.08
CA ASP A 186 14.49 -25.14 0.27
C ASP A 186 14.55 -25.38 1.78
N HIS A 187 14.17 -24.37 2.58
CA HIS A 187 14.23 -24.43 4.03
C HIS A 187 12.85 -24.59 4.66
N ALA A 188 12.81 -25.23 5.83
CA ALA A 188 11.59 -25.40 6.63
C ALA A 188 11.23 -24.14 7.45
N LEU A 189 12.18 -23.22 7.60
CA LEU A 189 12.03 -21.95 8.31
C LEU A 189 12.35 -20.79 7.36
N LEU A 190 11.41 -19.86 7.21
CA LEU A 190 11.58 -18.60 6.49
C LEU A 190 11.62 -17.45 7.49
N PHE A 191 12.65 -16.62 7.43
CA PHE A 191 12.71 -15.34 8.14
C PHE A 191 12.27 -14.24 7.18
N LEU A 192 11.25 -13.48 7.55
CA LEU A 192 10.74 -12.36 6.78
C LEU A 192 10.89 -11.08 7.62
N PHE A 193 11.84 -10.22 7.26
CA PHE A 193 12.09 -8.95 7.94
C PHE A 193 11.50 -7.79 7.13
N LEU A 194 10.43 -7.17 7.62
CA LEU A 194 9.80 -6.01 6.97
C LEU A 194 10.38 -4.71 7.53
N VAL A 195 11.12 -3.99 6.68
CA VAL A 195 11.64 -2.66 6.97
C VAL A 195 10.56 -1.62 6.69
N GLY A 196 10.33 -0.70 7.63
CA GLY A 196 9.30 0.34 7.52
C GLY A 196 8.05 0.04 8.34
N GLY A 197 7.80 -1.23 8.66
CA GLY A 197 6.73 -1.68 9.55
C GLY A 197 5.82 -2.71 8.89
N VAL A 198 4.87 -3.24 9.66
CA VAL A 198 3.89 -4.21 9.18
C VAL A 198 2.55 -3.97 9.86
N THR A 199 1.45 -4.19 9.16
CA THR A 199 0.08 -4.11 9.69
C THR A 199 -0.44 -5.50 10.09
N PRO A 200 -1.43 -5.59 11.00
CA PRO A 200 -2.09 -6.86 11.32
C PRO A 200 -2.71 -7.56 10.10
N SER A 201 -3.21 -6.78 9.13
CA SER A 201 -3.76 -7.31 7.87
C SER A 201 -2.68 -7.99 7.02
N GLU A 202 -1.47 -7.44 6.97
CA GLU A 202 -0.34 -8.06 6.28
C GLU A 202 0.16 -9.32 6.99
N LEU A 203 0.18 -9.34 8.33
CA LEU A 203 0.50 -10.55 9.08
C LEU A 203 -0.50 -11.68 8.79
N ARG A 204 -1.79 -11.33 8.73
CA ARG A 204 -2.84 -12.26 8.32
C ARG A 204 -2.63 -12.75 6.89
N LEU A 205 -2.31 -11.85 5.96
CA LEU A 205 -2.00 -12.17 4.56
C LEU A 205 -0.83 -13.15 4.45
N ILE A 206 0.28 -12.92 5.16
CA ILE A 206 1.44 -13.83 5.18
C ILE A 206 0.99 -15.24 5.58
N ARG A 207 0.25 -15.34 6.69
CA ARG A 207 -0.25 -16.62 7.20
C ARG A 207 -1.14 -17.33 6.17
N GLU A 208 -2.05 -16.61 5.52
CA GLU A 208 -2.97 -17.15 4.52
C GLU A 208 -2.21 -17.69 3.30
N VAL A 209 -1.28 -16.90 2.73
CA VAL A 209 -0.50 -17.30 1.55
C VAL A 209 0.40 -18.50 1.84
N VAL A 210 1.11 -18.50 2.97
CA VAL A 210 2.00 -19.61 3.36
C VAL A 210 1.22 -20.89 3.57
N SER A 211 0.07 -20.81 4.24
CA SER A 211 -0.79 -21.98 4.49
C SER A 211 -1.34 -22.58 3.21
N ALA A 212 -1.64 -21.73 2.21
CA ALA A 212 -2.15 -22.17 0.91
C ALA A 212 -1.08 -22.81 0.02
N HIS A 213 0.15 -22.27 0.00
CA HIS A 213 1.17 -22.68 -0.97
C HIS A 213 2.19 -23.69 -0.43
N LYS A 214 2.53 -23.63 0.87
CA LYS A 214 3.54 -24.53 1.46
C LYS A 214 3.21 -24.88 2.92
N PRO A 215 2.12 -25.64 3.16
CA PRO A 215 1.72 -26.04 4.50
C PRO A 215 2.85 -26.82 5.18
N GLY A 216 3.23 -26.41 6.40
CA GLY A 216 4.33 -27.00 7.17
C GLY A 216 5.62 -26.15 7.20
N THR A 217 5.70 -25.08 6.41
CA THR A 217 6.78 -24.09 6.55
C THR A 217 6.53 -23.22 7.77
N GLN A 218 7.53 -23.08 8.63
CA GLN A 218 7.52 -22.10 9.71
C GLN A 218 7.96 -20.74 9.16
N VAL A 219 7.23 -19.68 9.47
CA VAL A 219 7.60 -18.31 9.08
C VAL A 219 7.75 -17.47 10.33
N LEU A 220 8.94 -16.90 10.53
CA LEU A 220 9.18 -15.90 11.55
C LEU A 220 9.12 -14.52 10.90
N VAL A 221 8.13 -13.73 11.29
CA VAL A 221 7.97 -12.35 10.81
C VAL A 221 8.59 -11.41 11.83
N LEU A 222 9.48 -10.56 11.34
CA LEU A 222 10.14 -9.51 12.09
C LEU A 222 9.82 -8.19 11.38
N SER A 223 9.63 -7.11 12.13
CA SER A 223 9.43 -5.78 11.55
C SER A 223 10.05 -4.72 12.44
N THR A 224 10.30 -3.55 11.86
CA THR A 224 10.78 -2.39 12.64
C THR A 224 9.71 -1.86 13.59
N ARG A 225 8.44 -1.87 13.17
CA ARG A 225 7.27 -1.39 13.94
C ARG A 225 6.02 -2.18 13.55
N LEU A 226 5.00 -2.18 14.42
CA LEU A 226 3.64 -2.61 14.07
C LEU A 226 2.83 -1.34 13.76
N LEU A 227 2.13 -1.33 12.63
CA LEU A 227 1.47 -0.15 12.09
C LEU A 227 -0.05 -0.30 12.02
N ARG A 228 -0.74 0.82 12.16
CA ARG A 228 -2.09 1.06 11.65
C ARG A 228 -1.98 1.84 10.33
N PRO A 229 -2.98 1.75 9.43
CA PRO A 229 -2.98 2.53 8.19
C PRO A 229 -2.81 4.05 8.42
N THR A 230 -3.37 4.56 9.51
CA THR A 230 -3.27 5.97 9.92
C THR A 230 -1.86 6.41 10.32
N ASP A 231 -0.96 5.47 10.61
CA ASP A 231 0.42 5.80 10.97
C ASP A 231 1.29 6.03 9.71
N VAL A 232 0.83 5.61 8.52
CA VAL A 232 1.59 5.66 7.26
C VAL A 232 1.82 7.09 6.76
N PRO A 233 0.84 8.02 6.74
CA PRO A 233 1.08 9.41 6.33
C PRO A 233 2.18 10.08 7.14
N GLU A 234 2.22 9.87 8.45
CA GLU A 234 3.29 10.41 9.30
C GLU A 234 4.66 9.87 8.87
N LEU A 235 4.76 8.54 8.72
CA LEU A 235 6.02 7.91 8.28
C LEU A 235 6.48 8.40 6.91
N LEU A 236 5.55 8.57 5.98
CA LEU A 236 5.86 9.04 4.64
C LEU A 236 6.28 10.50 4.65
N PHE A 237 5.49 11.39 5.24
CA PHE A 237 5.67 12.83 5.04
C PHE A 237 6.59 13.51 6.06
N THR A 238 6.77 12.94 7.25
CA THR A 238 7.47 13.62 8.34
C THR A 238 8.79 12.98 8.71
N THR A 239 9.14 11.82 8.13
CA THR A 239 10.38 11.11 8.45
C THR A 239 11.47 11.40 7.43
N GLN A 240 12.69 11.71 7.90
CA GLN A 240 13.85 11.79 7.02
C GLN A 240 14.20 10.38 6.52
N ARG A 241 13.81 10.07 5.28
CA ARG A 241 13.93 8.75 4.64
C ARG A 241 15.36 8.21 4.48
N LEU A 242 16.38 8.96 4.90
CA LEU A 242 17.81 8.64 4.73
C LEU A 242 18.64 8.61 6.02
N VAL A 243 18.03 8.79 7.19
CA VAL A 243 18.72 8.59 8.47
C VAL A 243 17.94 7.54 9.24
N PRO A 244 18.54 6.37 9.55
CA PRO A 244 17.87 5.44 10.44
C PRO A 244 17.59 6.17 11.76
N ASP A 245 16.34 6.11 12.20
CA ASP A 245 15.90 6.59 13.52
C ASP A 245 16.45 5.62 14.57
N ILE A 246 17.77 5.60 14.71
CA ILE A 246 18.49 4.92 15.78
C ILE A 246 18.40 5.89 16.94
N GLY A 247 17.38 5.73 17.78
CA GLY A 247 17.31 6.44 19.05
C GLY A 247 18.55 6.13 19.88
N VAL A 248 19.52 7.04 19.86
CA VAL A 248 20.68 7.07 20.77
C VAL A 248 20.46 8.17 21.79
#